data_AF-A0A1X1XM34-F1
#
_entry.id   AF-A0A1X1XM34-F1
#
_cell.length_a   1.000
_cell.length_b   1.000
_cell.length_c   1.000
_cell.angle_alpha   90.00
_cell.angle_beta   90.00
_cell.angle_gamma   90.00
#
_symmetry.space_group_name_H-M   'P 1'
#
loop_
_entity.id
_entity.type
_entity.pdbx_description
1 polymer ?
#
loop_
_entity_poly.entity_id
_entity_poly.type
_entity_poly.pdbx_seq_one_letter_code
_entity_poly.pdbx_strand_id
1 'polypeptide(L)'
;MKLLDTTVAVDHLRGEPAAVDFLATVVEAGEDLVASELVRFELHAGVRHKELDAVEQFCSALRWAPVTEEIARVAGRLARRYRRSHSGIGAVDYLIAATAIVFDAELLTTNVRHFPMFTTLEPPY
;
A
#
# COMPACT_ATOMS: atom_id res chain seq x y z
N MET A 1 12.64 3.04 4.46
CA MET A 1 11.35 2.46 4.91
C MET A 1 10.52 2.21 3.67
N LYS A 2 9.82 1.08 3.62
CA LYS A 2 8.93 0.69 2.53
C LYS A 2 7.48 0.67 3.00
N LEU A 3 6.58 1.33 2.27
CA LEU A 3 5.14 1.29 2.51
C LEU A 3 4.49 0.33 1.52
N LEU A 4 3.91 -0.74 2.03
CA LEU A 4 3.18 -1.73 1.24
C LEU A 4 1.82 -1.17 0.80
N ASP A 5 1.53 -1.26 -0.50
CA ASP A 5 0.20 -1.05 -1.07
C ASP A 5 -0.64 -2.34 -1.04
N THR A 6 -1.96 -2.21 -1.18
CA THR A 6 -2.90 -3.34 -1.22
C THR A 6 -2.61 -4.29 -2.35
N THR A 7 -2.18 -3.79 -3.51
CA THR A 7 -1.90 -4.63 -4.68
C THR A 7 -0.83 -5.69 -4.40
N VAL A 8 0.29 -5.29 -3.80
CA VAL A 8 1.37 -6.22 -3.43
C VAL A 8 0.94 -7.17 -2.30
N ALA A 9 0.20 -6.67 -1.31
CA ALA A 9 -0.34 -7.52 -0.24
C ALA A 9 -1.27 -8.61 -0.79
N VAL A 10 -2.14 -8.27 -1.74
CA VAL A 10 -3.06 -9.21 -2.39
C VAL A 10 -2.31 -10.22 -3.25
N ASP A 11 -1.30 -9.80 -4.00
CA ASP A 11 -0.48 -10.73 -4.81
C ASP A 11 0.23 -11.76 -3.91
N HIS A 12 0.81 -11.30 -2.79
CA HIS A 12 1.43 -12.20 -1.81
C HIS A 12 0.42 -13.19 -1.20
N LEU A 13 -0.75 -12.71 -0.76
CA LEU A 13 -1.80 -13.55 -0.19
C LEU A 13 -2.38 -14.56 -1.19
N ARG A 14 -2.28 -14.28 -2.49
CA ARG A 14 -2.64 -15.21 -3.57
C ARG A 14 -1.53 -16.20 -3.91
N GLY A 15 -0.35 -16.05 -3.32
CA GLY A 15 0.82 -16.89 -3.59
C GLY A 15 1.48 -16.59 -4.93
N GLU A 16 1.37 -15.35 -5.44
CA GLU A 16 2.09 -14.95 -6.65
C GLU A 16 3.61 -15.02 -6.40
N PRO A 17 4.37 -15.86 -7.13
CA PRO A 17 5.78 -16.10 -6.80
C PRO A 17 6.63 -14.83 -6.74
N ALA A 18 6.43 -13.90 -7.68
CA ALA A 18 7.18 -12.64 -7.71
C ALA A 18 6.96 -11.80 -6.44
N ALA A 19 5.72 -11.73 -5.93
CA ALA A 19 5.39 -10.99 -4.71
C ALA A 19 5.91 -11.70 -3.45
N VAL A 20 5.85 -13.04 -3.41
CA VAL A 20 6.38 -13.85 -2.31
C VAL A 20 7.89 -13.70 -2.20
N ASP A 21 8.61 -13.86 -3.31
CA ASP A 21 10.08 -13.76 -3.35
C ASP A 21 10.55 -12.32 -3.04
N PHE A 22 9.84 -11.32 -3.56
CA PHE A 22 10.15 -9.92 -3.28
C PHE A 22 10.00 -9.60 -1.78
N LEU A 23 8.87 -9.93 -1.16
CA LEU A 23 8.66 -9.64 0.26
C LEU A 23 9.60 -10.46 1.16
N ALA A 24 9.93 -11.70 0.79
CA ALA A 24 10.97 -12.47 1.48
C ALA A 24 12.32 -11.74 1.45
N THR A 25 12.73 -11.23 0.28
CA THR A 25 13.98 -10.46 0.13
C THR A 25 13.99 -9.19 0.99
N VAL A 26 12.88 -8.44 1.02
CA VAL A 26 12.74 -7.24 1.86
C VAL A 26 12.90 -7.57 3.35
N VAL A 27 12.30 -8.68 3.79
CA VAL A 27 12.40 -9.13 5.19
C VAL A 27 13.81 -9.63 5.52
N GLU A 28 14.43 -10.42 4.64
CA GLU A 28 15.79 -10.93 4.81
C GLU A 28 16.84 -9.81 4.85
N ALA A 29 16.63 -8.76 4.06
CA ALA A 29 17.47 -7.55 4.08
C ALA A 29 17.29 -6.72 5.37
N GLY A 30 16.33 -7.06 6.23
CA GLY A 30 16.04 -6.33 7.47
C GLY A 30 15.45 -4.94 7.23
N GLU A 31 14.81 -4.73 6.08
CA GLU A 31 14.22 -3.45 5.73
C GLU A 31 12.95 -3.17 6.53
N ASP A 32 12.77 -1.90 6.92
CA ASP A 32 11.57 -1.45 7.61
C ASP A 32 10.35 -1.48 6.68
N LEU A 33 9.57 -2.56 6.75
CA LEU A 33 8.29 -2.72 6.05
C LEU A 33 7.11 -2.27 6.93
N VAL A 34 6.24 -1.43 6.38
CA VAL A 34 5.02 -0.92 7.02
C VAL A 34 3.86 -0.93 6.03
N ALA A 35 2.62 -0.92 6.52
CA ALA A 35 1.42 -0.75 5.68
C ALA A 35 0.47 0.29 6.29
N SER A 36 -0.33 0.97 5.48
CA SER A 36 -1.38 1.88 6.01
C SER A 36 -2.56 1.07 6.54
N GLU A 37 -3.24 1.53 7.61
CA GLU A 37 -4.53 0.95 8.05
C GLU A 37 -5.58 0.88 6.92
N LEU A 38 -5.42 1.68 5.85
CA LEU A 38 -6.25 1.60 4.65
C LEU A 38 -6.04 0.32 3.86
N VAL A 39 -4.81 -0.21 3.83
CA VAL A 39 -4.51 -1.51 3.23
C VAL A 39 -5.17 -2.61 4.04
N ARG A 40 -5.12 -2.54 5.38
CA ARG A 40 -5.86 -3.48 6.25
C ARG A 40 -7.35 -3.43 5.92
N PHE A 41 -7.92 -2.23 5.86
CA PHE A 41 -9.32 -2.05 5.48
C PHE A 41 -9.64 -2.72 4.14
N GLU A 42 -8.84 -2.52 3.10
CA GLU A 42 -9.09 -3.13 1.79
C GLU A 42 -8.95 -4.66 1.80
N LEU A 43 -7.96 -5.20 2.50
CA LEU A 43 -7.80 -6.65 2.69
C LEU A 43 -9.04 -7.25 3.36
N HIS A 44 -9.50 -6.67 4.46
CA HIS A 44 -10.70 -7.14 5.16
C HIS A 44 -11.99 -6.93 4.37
N ALA A 45 -12.08 -5.87 3.57
CA ALA A 45 -13.23 -5.64 2.70
C ALA A 45 -13.30 -6.65 1.55
N GLY A 46 -12.15 -7.13 1.06
CA GLY A 46 -12.04 -8.05 -0.07
C GLY A 46 -11.92 -9.54 0.30
N VAL A 47 -11.61 -9.88 1.55
CA VAL A 47 -11.32 -11.26 1.97
C VAL A 47 -12.58 -12.14 1.97
N ARG A 48 -12.44 -13.39 1.54
CA ARG A 48 -13.48 -14.42 1.70
C ARG A 48 -13.34 -15.08 3.06
N HIS A 49 -14.44 -15.57 3.65
CA HIS A 49 -14.40 -16.16 4.99
C HIS A 49 -13.32 -17.25 5.17
N LYS A 50 -13.11 -18.10 4.16
CA LYS A 50 -12.09 -19.16 4.16
C LYS A 50 -10.62 -18.67 4.12
N GLU A 51 -10.41 -17.40 3.76
CA GLU A 51 -9.10 -16.75 3.62
C GLU A 51 -8.80 -15.82 4.81
N LEU A 52 -9.73 -15.67 5.76
CA LEU A 52 -9.63 -14.70 6.86
C LEU A 52 -8.42 -14.96 7.75
N ASP A 53 -8.16 -16.21 8.14
CA ASP A 53 -7.03 -16.56 9.00
C ASP A 53 -5.68 -16.22 8.34
N ALA A 54 -5.58 -16.40 7.02
CA ALA A 54 -4.37 -16.05 6.26
C ALA A 54 -4.16 -14.52 6.22
N VAL A 55 -5.24 -13.74 6.05
CA VAL A 55 -5.17 -12.28 6.11
C VAL A 55 -4.79 -11.80 7.51
N GLU A 56 -5.36 -12.37 8.57
CA GLU A 56 -5.00 -12.02 9.96
C GLU A 56 -3.53 -12.36 10.27
N GLN A 57 -3.07 -13.53 9.85
CA GLN A 57 -1.67 -13.92 10.00
C GLN A 57 -0.74 -12.96 9.26
N PHE A 58 -1.04 -12.63 8.01
CA PHE A 58 -0.30 -11.63 7.25
C PHE A 58 -0.29 -10.27 7.96
N CYS A 59 -1.45 -9.83 8.45
CA CYS A 59 -1.56 -8.56 9.16
C CYS A 59 -0.75 -8.51 10.46
N SER A 60 -0.64 -9.63 11.17
CA SER A 60 0.13 -9.75 12.42
C SER A 60 1.64 -9.59 12.23
N ALA A 61 2.15 -9.81 11.01
CA ALA A 61 3.57 -9.70 10.69
C ALA A 61 4.01 -8.27 10.32
N LEU A 62 3.05 -7.34 10.13
CA LEU A 62 3.32 -5.98 9.67
C LEU A 62 3.16 -4.95 10.79
N ARG A 63 3.91 -3.85 10.67
CA ARG A 63 3.63 -2.61 11.38
C ARG A 63 2.66 -1.74 10.58
N TRP A 64 1.77 -1.06 11.29
CA TRP A 64 0.66 -0.35 10.66
C TRP A 64 0.68 1.14 10.95
N ALA A 65 0.61 1.95 9.89
CA ALA A 65 0.54 3.40 9.96
C ALA A 65 -0.93 3.87 10.10
N PRO A 66 -1.28 4.60 11.17
CA PRO A 66 -2.64 5.10 11.36
C PRO A 66 -2.96 6.23 10.40
N VAL A 67 -4.25 6.46 10.15
CA VAL A 67 -4.71 7.63 9.39
C VAL A 67 -4.78 8.84 10.32
N THR A 68 -3.81 9.73 10.20
CA THR A 68 -3.77 10.98 10.97
C THR A 68 -4.45 12.13 10.23
N GLU A 69 -4.72 13.23 10.95
CA GLU A 69 -5.18 14.48 10.32
C GLU A 69 -4.20 14.97 9.25
N GLU A 70 -2.90 14.84 9.49
CA GLU A 70 -1.87 15.23 8.53
C GLU A 70 -1.97 14.44 7.22
N ILE A 71 -2.07 13.12 7.29
CA ILE A 71 -2.27 12.23 6.13
C ILE A 71 -3.54 12.64 5.38
N ALA A 72 -4.65 12.86 6.09
CA ALA A 72 -5.90 13.26 5.47
C ALA A 72 -5.78 14.61 4.72
N ARG A 73 -5.07 15.59 5.30
CA ARG A 73 -4.82 16.90 4.65
C ARG A 73 -3.91 16.77 3.43
N VAL A 74 -2.86 15.96 3.50
CA VAL A 74 -1.96 15.69 2.36
C VAL A 74 -2.73 15.00 1.24
N ALA A 75 -3.50 13.96 1.54
CA ALA A 75 -4.33 13.24 0.59
C ALA A 75 -5.35 14.16 -0.10
N GLY A 76 -5.98 15.07 0.66
CA GLY A 76 -6.89 16.08 0.10
C GLY A 76 -6.20 17.01 -0.90
N ARG A 77 -4.95 17.42 -0.64
CA ARG A 77 -4.15 18.22 -1.59
C ARG A 77 -3.80 17.45 -2.85
N LEU A 78 -3.40 16.18 -2.71
CA LEU A 78 -3.14 15.29 -3.86
C LEU A 78 -4.41 15.13 -4.70
N ALA A 79 -5.54 14.79 -4.08
CA ALA A 79 -6.80 14.64 -4.77
C ALA A 79 -7.22 15.93 -5.51
N ARG A 80 -7.08 17.09 -4.88
CA ARG A 80 -7.36 18.39 -5.53
C ARG A 80 -6.50 18.59 -6.79
N ARG A 81 -5.25 18.13 -6.78
CA ARG A 81 -4.30 18.28 -7.89
C ARG A 81 -4.54 17.27 -9.02
N TYR A 82 -4.77 16.01 -8.70
CA TYR A 82 -4.72 14.91 -9.68
C TYR A 82 -6.09 14.38 -10.10
N ARG A 83 -7.14 14.49 -9.27
CA ARG A 83 -8.45 13.86 -9.55
C ARG A 83 -9.07 14.28 -10.87
N ARG A 84 -8.81 15.51 -11.33
CA ARG A 84 -9.34 16.02 -12.60
C ARG A 84 -8.59 15.49 -13.83
N SER A 85 -7.29 15.26 -13.72
CA SER A 85 -6.45 14.82 -14.84
C SER A 85 -6.24 13.31 -14.89
N HIS A 86 -6.45 12.60 -13.78
CA HIS A 86 -6.25 11.16 -13.65
C HIS A 86 -7.52 10.52 -13.10
N SER A 87 -8.47 10.25 -13.98
CA SER A 87 -9.71 9.53 -13.63
C SER A 87 -9.37 8.08 -13.26
N GLY A 88 -9.91 7.60 -12.14
CA GLY A 88 -9.71 6.23 -11.66
C GLY A 88 -8.94 6.13 -10.34
N ILE A 89 -8.28 7.21 -9.89
CA ILE A 89 -7.64 7.23 -8.56
C ILE A 89 -8.70 7.40 -7.49
N GLY A 90 -8.82 6.40 -6.61
CA GLY A 90 -9.75 6.36 -5.49
C GLY A 90 -9.29 7.19 -4.30
N ALA A 91 -10.19 7.39 -3.33
CA ALA A 91 -9.85 8.10 -2.09
C ALA A 91 -8.77 7.36 -1.27
N VAL A 92 -8.80 6.02 -1.29
CA VAL A 92 -7.84 5.16 -0.61
C VAL A 92 -6.44 5.31 -1.22
N ASP A 93 -6.31 5.29 -2.55
CA ASP A 93 -5.02 5.51 -3.23
C ASP A 93 -4.38 6.85 -2.81
N TYR A 94 -5.17 7.94 -2.71
CA TYR A 94 -4.66 9.23 -2.24
C TYR A 94 -4.18 9.20 -0.78
N LEU A 95 -4.85 8.43 0.08
CA LEU A 95 -4.47 8.26 1.49
C LEU A 95 -3.20 7.40 1.62
N ILE A 96 -3.05 6.36 0.81
CA ILE A 96 -1.83 5.54 0.75
C ILE A 96 -0.66 6.38 0.24
N ALA A 97 -0.84 7.13 -0.85
CA ALA A 97 0.17 8.05 -1.37
C ALA A 97 0.58 9.10 -0.33
N ALA A 98 -0.40 9.67 0.38
CA ALA A 98 -0.14 10.62 1.45
C ALA A 98 0.61 9.99 2.63
N THR A 99 0.29 8.75 2.98
CA THR A 99 1.01 8.00 4.02
C THR A 99 2.48 7.82 3.64
N ALA A 100 2.77 7.43 2.39
CA ALA A 100 4.14 7.29 1.90
C ALA A 100 4.91 8.62 1.96
N ILE A 101 4.28 9.73 1.55
CA ILE A 101 4.90 11.06 1.58
C ILE A 101 5.17 11.52 3.02
N VAL A 102 4.24 11.33 3.95
CA VAL A 102 4.40 11.77 5.35
C VAL A 102 5.49 10.98 6.07
N PHE A 103 5.63 9.69 5.75
CA PHE A 103 6.60 8.80 6.36
C PHE A 103 7.96 8.77 5.64
N ASP A 104 8.11 9.54 4.54
CA ASP A 104 9.26 9.47 3.63
C ASP A 104 9.58 8.02 3.22
N ALA A 105 8.53 7.26 2.89
CA ALA A 105 8.60 5.84 2.58
C ALA A 105 8.51 5.59 1.07
N GLU A 106 9.27 4.59 0.61
CA GLU A 106 9.14 4.06 -0.75
C GLU A 106 7.83 3.28 -0.87
N LEU A 107 6.95 3.69 -1.78
CA LEU A 107 5.68 3.00 -2.01
C LEU A 107 5.88 1.75 -2.86
N LEU A 108 5.46 0.60 -2.35
CA LEU A 108 5.47 -0.67 -3.06
C LEU A 108 4.10 -0.96 -3.66
N THR A 109 3.92 -0.75 -4.96
CA THR A 109 2.64 -0.97 -5.66
C THR A 109 2.87 -1.55 -7.05
N THR A 110 2.01 -2.48 -7.49
CA THR A 110 1.99 -2.92 -8.90
C THR A 110 1.10 -2.03 -9.78
N ASN A 111 0.39 -1.07 -9.20
CA ASN A 111 -0.54 -0.20 -9.91
C ASN A 111 -0.04 1.26 -10.00
N VAL A 112 1.18 1.41 -10.54
CA VAL A 112 1.90 2.70 -10.67
C VAL A 112 1.05 3.84 -11.25
N ARG A 113 0.15 3.54 -12.20
CA ARG A 113 -0.74 4.53 -12.82
C ARG A 113 -1.69 5.24 -11.84
N HIS A 114 -1.99 4.64 -10.69
CA HIS A 114 -2.81 5.26 -9.64
C HIS A 114 -2.03 6.32 -8.83
N PHE A 115 -0.72 6.38 -9.01
CA PHE A 115 0.18 7.15 -8.17
C PHE A 115 1.03 8.17 -8.96
N PRO A 116 0.41 9.06 -9.78
CA PRO A 116 1.12 10.03 -10.63
C PRO A 116 1.84 11.14 -9.85
N MET A 117 1.72 11.15 -8.52
CA MET A 117 2.45 12.06 -7.63
C MET A 117 3.90 11.63 -7.37
N PHE A 118 4.25 10.39 -7.70
CA PHE A 118 5.63 9.88 -7.65
C PHE A 118 6.16 9.76 -9.08
N THR A 119 7.25 10.48 -9.39
CA THR A 119 7.77 10.58 -10.76
C THR A 119 8.74 9.45 -11.13
N THR A 120 9.29 8.77 -10.13
CA THR A 120 10.26 7.67 -10.26
C THR A 120 9.71 6.36 -9.71
N LEU A 121 8.38 6.23 -9.62
CA LEU A 121 7.74 5.03 -9.09
C LEU A 121 7.72 3.93 -10.15
N GLU A 122 8.22 2.76 -9.77
CA GLU A 122 8.27 1.55 -10.60
C GLU A 122 7.64 0.39 -9.81
N PRO A 123 7.06 -0.61 -10.50
CA PRO A 123 6.58 -1.80 -9.82
C PRO A 123 7.77 -2.54 -9.17
N PRO A 124 7.60 -3.09 -7.96
CA PRO A 124 8.70 -3.75 -7.23
C PRO A 124 9.14 -5.09 -7.86
N TYR A 125 8.30 -5.68 -8.70
CA TYR A 125 8.51 -6.92 -9.44
C TYR A 125 7.68 -6.94 -10.72
#